data_AF-A0A166E1Q4-F1
#
_entry.id   AF-A0A166E1Q4-F1
#
_cell.length_a   1.000
_cell.length_b   1.000
_cell.length_c   1.000
_cell.angle_alpha   90.00
_cell.angle_beta   90.00
_cell.angle_gamma   90.00
#
_symmetry.space_group_name_H-M   'P 1'
#
loop_
_entity.id
_entity.type
_entity.pdbx_description
1 polymer ?
#
loop_
_entity_poly.entity_id
_entity_poly.type
_entity_poly.pdbx_seq_one_letter_code
_entity_poly.pdbx_strand_id
1 'polypeptide(L)'
;KRVVAEVIADAFPSFDHQGVVVSPYDEEVKRDLAFKRELAERIIDLSMNIHAWSSARPTLQSERQARELEKNINDVIAIESEQGEFSDSRSSSVLSFAEKSRESLREFLNRIKAALAALVNLAS
;
A
#
# COMPACT_ATOMS: atom_id res chain seq x y z
N LYS A 1 10.41 -59.05 47.79
CA LYS A 1 10.11 -59.21 46.35
C LYS A 1 8.70 -59.75 46.24
N ARG A 2 7.71 -58.90 45.92
CA ARG A 2 6.35 -59.41 45.60
C ARG A 2 6.46 -60.26 44.34
N VAL A 3 5.79 -61.41 44.35
CA VAL A 3 5.85 -62.37 43.24
C VAL A 3 5.09 -61.74 42.08
N VAL A 4 5.72 -61.65 40.91
CA VAL A 4 5.16 -61.02 39.70
C VAL A 4 3.74 -61.52 39.37
N ALA A 5 3.41 -62.74 39.77
CA ALA A 5 2.09 -63.35 39.65
C ALA A 5 0.98 -62.61 40.43
N GLU A 6 1.26 -62.04 41.61
CA GLU A 6 0.27 -61.26 42.38
C GLU A 6 -0.06 -59.94 41.70
N VAL A 7 0.91 -59.32 41.01
CA VAL A 7 0.73 -58.03 40.33
C VAL A 7 -0.09 -58.17 39.05
N ILE A 8 -0.05 -59.34 38.40
CA ILE A 8 -0.82 -59.63 37.17
C ILE A 8 -2.25 -60.10 37.50
N ALA A 9 -2.48 -60.58 38.73
CA ALA A 9 -3.79 -61.05 39.16
C ALA A 9 -4.78 -59.91 39.49
N ASP A 10 -4.27 -58.70 39.75
CA ASP A 10 -5.12 -57.53 40.00
C ASP A 10 -5.72 -56.99 38.69
N ALA A 11 -7.05 -56.88 38.66
CA ALA A 11 -7.75 -56.25 37.56
C ALA A 11 -7.42 -54.75 37.51
N PHE A 12 -7.14 -54.23 36.31
CA PHE A 12 -6.95 -52.80 36.13
C PHE A 12 -8.24 -52.04 36.50
N PRO A 13 -8.12 -50.86 37.14
CA PRO A 13 -9.28 -50.00 37.35
C PRO A 13 -9.93 -49.66 36.02
N SER A 14 -11.27 -49.56 36.00
CA SER A 14 -12.00 -49.17 34.81
C SER A 14 -11.63 -47.73 34.42
N PHE A 15 -11.28 -47.54 33.16
CA PHE A 15 -10.93 -46.22 32.64
C PHE A 15 -12.20 -45.43 32.30
N ASP A 16 -12.42 -44.32 33.00
CA ASP A 16 -13.49 -43.38 32.68
C ASP A 16 -13.08 -42.48 31.50
N HIS A 17 -13.29 -42.98 30.29
CA HIS A 17 -13.03 -42.24 29.07
C HIS A 17 -13.93 -41.00 28.92
N GLN A 18 -15.13 -41.00 29.52
CA GLN A 18 -16.06 -39.88 29.40
C GLN A 18 -15.56 -38.66 30.17
N GLY A 19 -15.24 -38.84 31.45
CA GLY A 19 -14.74 -37.74 32.29
C GLY A 19 -13.33 -37.29 31.92
N VAL A 20 -12.46 -38.22 31.49
CA VAL A 20 -11.04 -37.91 31.27
C VAL A 20 -10.74 -37.38 29.87
N VAL A 21 -11.49 -37.81 28.85
CA VAL A 21 -11.16 -37.51 27.45
C VAL A 21 -12.29 -36.76 26.74
N VAL A 22 -13.52 -37.26 26.83
CA VAL A 22 -14.63 -36.72 26.04
C VAL A 22 -15.10 -35.36 26.57
N SER A 23 -15.35 -35.23 27.87
CA SER A 23 -15.84 -33.97 28.46
C SER A 23 -14.88 -32.79 28.26
N PRO A 24 -13.55 -32.91 28.53
CA PRO A 24 -12.62 -31.81 28.29
C PRO A 24 -12.52 -31.41 26.82
N TYR A 25 -12.63 -32.38 25.90
CA TYR A 25 -12.64 -32.11 24.47
C TYR A 25 -13.88 -31.33 24.05
N ASP A 26 -15.06 -31.73 24.51
CA ASP A 26 -16.32 -31.03 24.20
C ASP A 26 -16.33 -29.61 24.79
N GLU A 27 -15.76 -29.43 25.97
CA GLU A 27 -15.56 -28.11 26.58
C GLU A 27 -14.59 -27.23 25.78
N GLU A 28 -13.48 -27.81 25.30
CA GLU A 28 -12.55 -27.11 24.41
C GLU A 28 -13.25 -26.64 23.14
N VAL A 29 -13.99 -27.53 22.46
CA VAL A 29 -14.72 -27.20 21.22
C VAL A 29 -15.71 -26.05 21.46
N LYS A 30 -16.42 -26.05 22.60
CA LYS A 30 -17.34 -24.96 22.95
C LYS A 30 -16.62 -23.64 23.17
N ARG A 31 -15.49 -23.65 23.90
CA ARG A 31 -14.66 -22.44 24.11
C ARG A 31 -14.13 -21.90 22.80
N ASP A 32 -13.66 -22.79 21.92
CA ASP A 32 -13.09 -22.43 20.63
C ASP A 32 -14.14 -21.78 19.70
N LEU A 33 -15.37 -22.30 19.71
CA LEU A 33 -16.50 -21.70 19.01
C LEU A 33 -16.90 -20.34 19.59
N ALA A 34 -16.90 -20.18 20.91
CA ALA A 34 -17.19 -18.91 21.56
C ALA A 34 -16.14 -17.85 21.20
N PHE A 35 -14.85 -18.22 21.29
CA PHE A 35 -13.74 -17.34 20.92
C PHE A 35 -13.81 -16.91 19.45
N LYS A 36 -14.08 -17.83 18.52
CA LYS A 36 -14.22 -17.51 17.09
C LYS A 36 -15.34 -16.51 16.83
N ARG A 37 -16.48 -16.63 17.53
CA ARG A 37 -17.59 -15.67 17.42
C ARG A 37 -17.19 -14.30 17.94
N GLU A 38 -16.60 -14.23 19.13
CA GLU A 38 -16.16 -12.96 19.73
C GLU A 38 -15.09 -12.26 18.86
N LEU A 39 -14.14 -13.04 18.33
CA LEU A 39 -13.11 -12.51 17.44
C LEU A 39 -13.72 -11.93 16.16
N ALA A 40 -14.68 -12.64 15.55
CA ALA A 40 -15.36 -12.16 14.35
C ALA A 40 -16.11 -10.84 14.60
N GLU A 41 -16.81 -10.75 15.72
CA GLU A 41 -17.51 -9.52 16.14
C GLU A 41 -16.53 -8.34 16.28
N ARG A 42 -15.42 -8.54 17.00
CA ARG A 42 -14.39 -7.51 17.19
C ARG A 42 -13.74 -7.07 15.88
N ILE A 43 -13.50 -7.99 14.95
CA ILE A 43 -12.92 -7.68 13.63
C ILE A 43 -13.90 -6.81 12.82
N ILE A 44 -15.19 -7.15 12.83
CA ILE A 44 -16.21 -6.37 12.13
C ILE A 44 -16.29 -4.95 12.70
N ASP A 45 -16.32 -4.81 14.03
CA ASP A 45 -16.33 -3.49 14.69
C ASP A 45 -15.08 -2.68 14.34
N LEU A 46 -13.89 -3.29 14.42
CA LEU A 46 -12.64 -2.63 14.01
C LEU A 46 -12.67 -2.18 12.55
N SER A 47 -13.17 -3.04 11.65
CA SER A 47 -13.29 -2.72 10.22
C SER A 47 -14.22 -1.53 9.99
N MET A 48 -15.37 -1.49 10.65
CA MET A 48 -16.31 -0.37 10.58
C MET A 48 -15.68 0.92 11.10
N ASN A 49 -14.96 0.86 12.22
CA ASN A 49 -14.28 2.01 12.80
C ASN A 49 -13.18 2.55 11.85
N ILE A 50 -12.36 1.67 11.28
CA ILE A 50 -11.34 2.06 10.29
C ILE A 50 -12.00 2.68 9.06
N HIS A 51 -13.10 2.10 8.56
CA HIS A 51 -13.84 2.65 7.44
C HIS A 51 -14.39 4.05 7.75
N ALA A 52 -15.02 4.24 8.93
CA ALA A 52 -15.54 5.53 9.35
C ALA A 52 -14.42 6.58 9.47
N TRP A 53 -13.30 6.22 10.09
CA TRP A 53 -12.13 7.10 10.24
C TRP A 53 -11.51 7.46 8.89
N SER A 54 -11.33 6.48 8.01
CA SER A 54 -10.76 6.70 6.67
C SER A 54 -11.72 7.42 5.73
N SER A 55 -13.03 7.38 5.95
CA SER A 55 -14.03 8.13 5.18
C SER A 55 -14.15 9.59 5.65
N ALA A 56 -13.93 9.85 6.93
CA ALA A 56 -14.02 11.21 7.50
C ALA A 56 -12.75 12.05 7.28
N ARG A 57 -11.58 11.42 7.12
CA ARG A 57 -10.29 12.11 6.97
C ARG A 57 -10.06 12.82 5.62
N PRO A 58 -10.49 12.26 4.47
CA PRO A 58 -10.23 12.82 3.15
C PRO A 58 -10.79 14.22 2.99
N THR A 59 -11.97 14.53 3.54
CA THR A 59 -12.59 15.85 3.43
C THR A 59 -11.78 16.91 4.17
N LEU A 60 -11.42 16.68 5.44
CA LEU A 60 -10.66 17.67 6.21
C LEU A 60 -9.22 17.83 5.70
N GLN A 61 -8.55 16.74 5.31
CA GLN A 61 -7.20 16.81 4.76
C GLN A 61 -7.20 17.41 3.35
N SER A 62 -8.15 17.06 2.50
CA SER A 62 -8.31 17.65 1.16
C SER A 62 -8.66 19.13 1.25
N GLU A 63 -9.55 19.55 2.15
CA GLU A 63 -9.86 20.97 2.34
C GLU A 63 -8.64 21.75 2.81
N ARG A 64 -7.84 21.19 3.73
CA ARG A 64 -6.62 21.85 4.20
C ARG A 64 -5.61 22.00 3.07
N GLN A 65 -5.40 20.94 2.27
CA GLN A 65 -4.50 20.97 1.13
C GLN A 65 -5.00 21.90 0.02
N ALA A 66 -6.31 21.95 -0.23
CA ALA A 66 -6.93 22.88 -1.16
C ALA A 66 -6.73 24.33 -0.71
N ARG A 67 -6.95 24.64 0.58
CA ARG A 67 -6.70 25.98 1.13
C ARG A 67 -5.23 26.39 1.06
N GLU A 68 -4.32 25.45 1.30
CA GLU A 68 -2.88 25.70 1.15
C GLU A 68 -2.51 25.98 -0.31
N LEU A 69 -3.08 25.22 -1.24
CA LEU A 69 -2.89 25.44 -2.68
C LEU A 69 -3.48 26.78 -3.12
N GLU A 70 -4.69 27.13 -2.69
CA GLU A 70 -5.32 28.44 -2.95
C GLU A 70 -4.46 29.58 -2.42
N LYS A 71 -3.91 29.44 -1.20
CA LYS A 71 -2.98 30.42 -0.65
C LYS A 71 -1.74 30.55 -1.53
N ASN A 72 -1.11 29.44 -1.92
CA ASN A 72 0.08 29.47 -2.77
C ASN A 72 -0.22 30.11 -4.14
N ILE A 73 -1.39 29.83 -4.72
CA ILE A 73 -1.84 30.46 -5.96
C ILE A 73 -2.00 31.97 -5.77
N ASN A 74 -2.66 32.41 -4.70
CA ASN A 74 -2.83 33.83 -4.41
C ASN A 74 -1.49 34.53 -4.15
N ASP A 75 -0.55 33.86 -3.46
CA ASP A 75 0.80 34.36 -3.22
C ASP A 75 1.56 34.51 -4.55
N VAL A 76 1.43 33.55 -5.48
CA VAL A 76 2.02 33.65 -6.84
C VAL A 76 1.38 34.79 -7.63
N ILE A 77 0.04 34.93 -7.63
CA ILE A 77 -0.66 36.02 -8.31
C ILE A 77 -0.23 37.37 -7.73
N ALA A 78 -0.09 37.48 -6.42
CA ALA A 78 0.41 38.70 -5.77
C ALA A 78 1.83 39.03 -6.24
N ILE A 79 2.73 38.04 -6.24
CA ILE A 79 4.10 38.19 -6.75
C ILE A 79 4.12 38.58 -8.24
N GLU A 80 3.25 37.98 -9.07
CA GLU A 80 3.14 38.30 -10.51
C GLU A 80 2.58 39.71 -10.73
N SER A 81 1.62 40.14 -9.90
CA SER A 81 1.04 41.48 -9.94
C SER A 81 2.04 42.56 -9.48
N GLU A 82 2.85 42.25 -8.46
CA GLU A 82 3.93 43.12 -7.97
C GLU A 82 5.10 43.16 -8.95
N GLN A 83 5.36 42.08 -9.69
CA GLN A 83 6.35 42.07 -10.77
C GLN A 83 5.93 42.90 -11.99
N GLY A 84 4.67 43.36 -12.06
CA GLY A 84 4.13 44.28 -13.05
C GLY A 84 4.23 43.74 -14.48
N GLU A 85 3.12 43.36 -15.11
CA GLU A 85 3.02 43.15 -16.57
C GLU A 85 4.32 42.72 -17.29
N PHE A 86 4.89 41.55 -16.99
CA PHE A 86 5.92 40.96 -17.86
C PHE A 86 5.27 40.23 -19.05
N SER A 87 4.31 40.88 -19.70
CA SER A 87 4.03 40.68 -21.14
C SER A 87 5.06 41.56 -21.86
N ASP A 88 6.28 41.11 -22.15
CA ASP A 88 6.55 40.55 -23.47
C ASP A 88 7.88 39.76 -23.56
N SER A 89 8.59 39.52 -22.45
CA SER A 89 10.00 39.09 -22.53
C SER A 89 10.33 37.68 -21.99
N ARG A 90 9.41 36.98 -21.31
CA ARG A 90 9.68 35.62 -20.79
C ARG A 90 9.37 34.47 -21.76
N SER A 91 8.70 34.74 -22.87
CA SER A 91 8.57 33.77 -23.97
C SER A 91 9.94 33.41 -24.57
N SER A 92 10.89 34.36 -24.60
CA SER A 92 12.20 34.19 -25.25
C SER A 92 13.11 33.15 -24.58
N SER A 93 13.12 33.04 -23.25
CA SER A 93 14.07 32.17 -22.53
C SER A 93 13.66 30.69 -22.53
N VAL A 94 12.36 30.41 -22.37
CA VAL A 94 11.83 29.03 -22.37
C VAL A 94 11.75 28.48 -23.79
N LEU A 95 11.38 29.32 -24.78
CA LEU A 95 11.48 28.96 -26.20
C LEU A 95 12.93 28.71 -26.61
N SER A 96 13.90 29.54 -26.20
CA SER A 96 15.33 29.32 -26.48
C SER A 96 15.83 27.95 -26.00
N PHE A 97 15.41 27.50 -24.80
CA PHE A 97 15.81 26.19 -24.29
C PHE A 97 15.16 25.04 -25.07
N ALA A 98 13.88 25.17 -25.43
CA ALA A 98 13.17 24.20 -26.25
C ALA A 98 13.74 24.12 -27.69
N GLU A 99 14.09 25.27 -28.29
CA GLU A 99 14.69 25.37 -29.62
C GLU A 99 16.06 24.69 -29.65
N LYS A 100 16.92 24.96 -28.66
CA LYS A 100 18.23 24.30 -28.52
C LYS A 100 18.09 22.79 -28.33
N SER A 101 17.14 22.36 -27.52
CA SER A 101 16.87 20.93 -27.30
C SER A 101 16.38 20.26 -28.59
N ARG A 102 15.54 20.95 -29.37
CA ARG A 102 15.03 20.48 -30.66
C ARG A 102 16.12 20.41 -31.73
N GLU A 103 17.06 21.36 -31.74
CA GLU A 103 18.20 21.35 -32.65
C GLU A 103 19.18 20.21 -32.32
N SER A 104 19.48 20.01 -31.03
CA SER A 104 20.31 18.88 -30.57
C SER A 104 19.70 17.52 -30.92
N LEU A 105 18.38 17.36 -30.74
CA LEU A 105 17.68 16.13 -31.11
C LEU A 105 17.72 15.87 -32.63
N ARG A 106 17.58 16.92 -33.45
CA ARG A 106 17.68 16.80 -34.91
C ARG A 106 19.08 16.37 -35.34
N GLU A 107 20.11 16.95 -34.75
CA GLU A 107 21.49 16.57 -35.04
C GLU A 107 21.74 15.11 -34.66
N PHE A 108 21.26 14.69 -33.49
CA PHE A 108 21.36 13.29 -33.05
C PHE A 108 20.65 12.32 -34.01
N LEU A 109 19.42 12.63 -34.42
CA LEU A 109 18.69 11.81 -35.38
C LEU A 109 19.38 11.75 -36.75
N ASN A 110 19.98 12.85 -37.20
CA ASN A 110 20.75 12.85 -38.45
C ASN A 110 22.02 12.00 -38.33
N ARG A 111 22.71 12.03 -37.19
CA ARG A 111 23.86 11.15 -36.92
C ARG A 111 23.45 9.67 -36.89
N ILE A 112 22.33 9.34 -36.25
CA ILE A 112 21.79 7.97 -36.28
C ILE A 112 21.43 7.55 -37.69
N LYS A 113 20.74 8.40 -38.45
CA LYS A 113 20.38 8.10 -39.85
C LYS A 113 21.61 7.89 -40.72
N ALA A 114 22.64 8.72 -40.56
CA ALA A 114 23.90 8.56 -41.28
C ALA A 114 24.61 7.26 -40.90
N ALA A 115 24.66 6.91 -39.60
CA ALA A 115 25.24 5.66 -39.13
C ALA A 115 24.45 4.43 -39.63
N LEU A 116 23.13 4.49 -39.62
CA LEU A 116 22.26 3.44 -40.17
C LEU A 116 22.43 3.31 -41.68
N ALA A 117 22.47 4.41 -42.43
CA ALA A 117 22.72 4.38 -43.87
C ALA A 117 24.10 3.81 -44.19
N ALA A 118 25.13 4.16 -43.40
CA ALA A 118 26.46 3.59 -43.54
C ALA A 118 26.47 2.08 -43.26
N LEU A 119 25.77 1.62 -42.21
CA LEU A 119 25.63 0.19 -41.88
C LEU A 119 24.87 -0.59 -42.95
N VAL A 120 23.79 -0.01 -43.50
CA VAL A 120 22.99 -0.64 -44.56
C VAL A 120 23.77 -0.69 -45.88
N ASN A 121 24.54 0.35 -46.22
CA ASN A 121 25.41 0.36 -47.40
C ASN A 121 26.67 -0.52 -47.24
N LEU A 122 27.05 -0.89 -46.01
CA LEU A 122 28.12 -1.87 -45.75
C LEU A 122 27.63 -3.32 -45.83
N ALA A 123 26.31 -3.54 -45.79
CA ALA A 123 25.66 -4.85 -45.82
C ALA A 123 25.14 -5.24 -47.22
N SER A 124 25.41 -4.41 -48.24
CA SER A 124 25.24 -4.72 -49.67
C SER A 124 26.61 -4.88 -50.33
#